data_AF-A0AB37EA84-F1
#
_entry.id   AF-A0AB37EA84-F1
#
_cell.length_a   1.000
_cell.length_b   1.000
_cell.length_c   1.000
_cell.angle_alpha   90.00
_cell.angle_beta   90.00
_cell.angle_gamma   90.00
#
_symmetry.space_group_name_H-M   'P 1'
#
loop_
_entity.id
_entity.type
_entity.pdbx_description
1 polymer ?
#
loop_
_entity_poly.entity_id
_entity_poly.type
_entity_poly.pdbx_seq_one_letter_code
_entity_poly.pdbx_strand_id
1 'polypeptide(L)'
;MNAHFRKRTGLTASLLCLATLSASLGACARAFAPSTDPTSPIAPRVQALVDANRHYPSWENFPAAPADLPQAAQVAARVQALEGQGGALDGEVARIDWTLGDAETLAAETRAQVGAVPVSPDAARTEAEIDAFAQSLRDRAKAPPPIDRRPIE
;
A
#
# COMPACT_ATOMS: atom_id res chain seq x y z
N MET A 1 65.28 24.04 32.27
CA MET A 1 65.27 22.60 32.58
C MET A 1 63.84 22.10 32.44
N ASN A 2 63.54 21.38 31.36
CA ASN A 2 62.22 20.80 31.08
C ASN A 2 62.16 19.38 31.63
N ALA A 3 61.15 19.07 32.45
CA ALA A 3 60.85 17.70 32.85
C ALA A 3 59.64 17.19 32.05
N HIS A 4 59.92 16.34 31.06
CA HIS A 4 58.91 15.55 30.35
C HIS A 4 58.41 14.42 31.26
N PHE A 5 57.19 14.52 31.78
CA PHE A 5 56.50 13.38 32.37
C PHE A 5 55.36 12.87 31.46
N ARG A 6 55.64 11.71 30.87
CA ARG A 6 54.73 10.54 30.71
C ARG A 6 53.67 10.57 29.58
N LYS A 7 54.11 10.25 28.36
CA LYS A 7 53.27 9.83 27.19
C LYS A 7 52.75 8.37 27.24
N ARG A 8 53.02 7.59 28.30
CA ARG A 8 52.73 6.13 28.32
C ARG A 8 51.31 5.74 28.77
N THR A 9 50.53 6.66 29.34
CA THR A 9 49.17 6.37 29.82
C THR A 9 48.08 6.57 28.76
N GLY A 10 48.37 7.29 27.67
CA GLY A 10 47.39 7.56 26.61
C GLY A 10 47.15 6.36 25.68
N LEU A 11 48.19 5.59 25.37
CA LEU A 11 48.08 4.51 24.37
C LEU A 11 47.26 3.31 24.87
N THR A 12 47.38 2.96 26.16
CA THR A 12 46.59 1.88 26.77
C THR A 12 45.14 2.30 26.98
N ALA A 13 44.89 3.56 27.33
CA ALA A 13 43.54 4.10 27.45
C ALA A 13 42.81 4.16 26.09
N SER A 14 43.50 4.55 25.02
CA SER A 14 42.92 4.59 23.67
C SER A 14 42.61 3.20 23.10
N LEU A 15 43.47 2.19 23.34
CA LEU A 15 43.20 0.82 22.90
C LEU A 15 42.04 0.17 23.69
N LEU A 16 41.92 0.46 24.99
CA LEU A 16 40.81 -0.02 25.81
C LEU A 16 39.48 0.63 25.40
N CYS A 17 39.47 1.93 25.11
CA CYS A 17 38.29 2.63 24.61
C CYS A 17 37.85 2.15 23.22
N LEU A 18 38.79 1.84 22.32
CA LEU A 18 38.44 1.33 21.00
C LEU A 18 37.80 -0.07 21.09
N ALA A 19 38.34 -0.94 21.96
CA ALA A 19 37.80 -2.28 22.18
C ALA A 19 36.39 -2.25 22.82
N THR A 20 36.15 -1.36 23.78
CA THR A 20 34.83 -1.22 24.42
C THR A 20 33.78 -0.61 23.49
N LEU A 21 34.16 0.32 22.60
CA LEU A 21 33.24 0.82 21.57
C LEU A 21 32.87 -0.27 20.55
N SER A 22 33.81 -1.09 20.08
CA SER A 22 33.48 -2.20 19.17
C SER A 22 32.59 -3.27 19.81
N ALA A 23 32.72 -3.50 21.13
CA ALA A 23 31.89 -4.46 21.86
C ALA A 23 30.45 -3.97 22.08
N SER A 24 30.25 -2.66 22.28
CA SER A 24 28.91 -2.08 22.49
C SER A 24 28.07 -2.06 21.19
N LEU A 25 28.70 -1.90 20.02
CA LEU A 25 28.04 -2.03 18.71
C LEU A 25 27.59 -3.47 18.41
N GLY A 26 28.31 -4.49 18.89
CA GLY A 26 27.93 -5.90 18.74
C GLY A 26 26.76 -6.34 19.63
N ALA A 27 26.53 -5.64 20.75
CA ALA A 27 25.43 -5.94 21.67
C ALA A 27 24.05 -5.63 21.07
N CYS A 28 23.94 -4.56 20.27
CA CYS A 28 22.70 -4.21 19.57
C CYS A 28 22.33 -5.21 18.48
N ALA A 29 23.31 -5.83 17.81
CA ALA A 29 23.07 -6.89 16.83
C ALA A 29 22.58 -8.20 17.49
N ARG A 30 23.00 -8.46 18.74
CA ARG A 30 22.63 -9.67 19.49
C ARG A 30 21.22 -9.61 20.11
N ALA A 31 20.69 -8.42 20.36
CA ALA A 31 19.32 -8.22 20.86
C ALA A 31 18.23 -8.69 19.87
N PHE A 32 18.57 -8.80 18.58
CA PHE A 32 17.67 -9.26 17.51
C PHE A 32 18.03 -10.66 16.99
N ALA A 33 18.73 -11.47 17.78
CA ALA A 33 19.03 -12.87 17.45
C ALA A 33 18.13 -13.82 18.26
N PRO A 34 16.87 -14.07 17.85
CA PRO A 34 16.03 -15.04 18.52
C PRO A 34 16.68 -16.43 18.42
N SER A 35 16.91 -17.04 19.59
CA SER A 35 17.45 -18.40 19.71
C SER A 35 16.29 -19.37 19.87
N THR A 36 16.26 -20.42 19.06
CA THR A 36 15.34 -21.55 19.28
C THR A 36 15.82 -22.34 20.50
N ASP A 37 14.91 -22.81 21.35
CA ASP A 37 15.22 -23.71 22.47
C ASP A 37 15.81 -25.03 21.93
N PRO A 38 17.06 -25.39 22.28
CA PRO A 38 17.72 -26.59 21.76
C PRO A 38 17.09 -27.90 22.26
N THR A 39 16.28 -27.86 23.31
CA THR A 39 15.60 -29.04 23.87
C THR A 39 14.29 -29.37 23.15
N SER A 40 13.84 -28.50 22.24
CA SER A 40 12.58 -28.65 21.52
C SER A 40 12.71 -29.62 20.33
N PRO A 41 11.80 -30.62 20.20
CA PRO A 41 11.82 -31.57 19.08
C PRO A 41 11.56 -30.90 17.72
N ILE A 42 11.01 -29.68 17.70
CA ILE A 42 10.78 -28.89 16.47
C ILE A 42 11.91 -27.92 16.15
N ALA A 43 12.95 -27.83 16.99
CA ALA A 43 14.04 -26.86 16.81
C ALA A 43 14.72 -26.92 15.43
N PRO A 44 15.02 -28.11 14.85
CA PRO A 44 15.63 -28.19 13.52
C PRO A 44 14.73 -27.60 12.41
N ARG A 45 13.41 -27.79 12.53
CA ARG A 45 12.44 -27.29 11.55
C ARG A 45 12.31 -25.77 11.64
N VAL A 46 12.25 -25.22 12.85
CA VAL A 46 12.21 -23.77 13.07
C VAL A 46 13.49 -23.11 12.56
N GLN A 47 14.65 -23.72 12.85
CA GLN A 47 15.94 -23.21 12.38
C GLN A 47 16.01 -23.18 10.84
N ALA A 48 15.59 -24.25 10.17
CA ALA A 48 15.53 -24.30 8.70
C ALA A 48 14.62 -23.21 8.09
N LEU A 49 13.47 -22.94 8.71
CA LEU A 49 12.56 -21.87 8.26
C LEU A 49 13.19 -20.48 8.45
N VAL A 50 13.86 -20.26 9.58
CA VAL A 50 14.53 -19.01 9.87
C VAL A 50 15.68 -18.78 8.89
N ASP A 51 16.55 -19.77 8.67
CA ASP A 51 17.69 -19.64 7.75
C ASP A 51 17.24 -19.39 6.30
N ALA A 52 16.15 -20.02 5.88
CA ALA A 52 15.56 -19.80 4.55
C ALA A 52 14.99 -18.39 4.36
N ASN A 53 14.50 -17.73 5.42
CA ASN A 53 13.76 -16.45 5.33
C ASN A 53 14.47 -15.26 5.99
N ARG A 54 15.70 -15.44 6.50
CA ARG A 54 16.44 -14.38 7.20
C ARG A 54 17.02 -13.32 6.25
N HIS A 55 17.04 -13.58 4.94
CA HIS A 55 17.55 -12.67 3.92
C HIS A 55 16.49 -11.62 3.57
N TYR A 56 16.40 -10.56 4.36
CA TYR A 56 15.61 -9.37 4.02
C TYR A 56 16.41 -8.45 3.09
N PRO A 57 15.74 -7.68 2.22
CA PRO A 57 16.39 -6.61 1.48
C PRO A 57 17.06 -5.64 2.46
N SER A 58 18.35 -5.37 2.27
CA SER A 58 19.05 -4.29 2.95
C SER A 58 18.65 -2.95 2.33
N TRP A 59 18.87 -1.86 3.07
CA TRP A 59 18.56 -0.50 2.60
C TRP A 59 19.26 -0.14 1.28
N GLU A 60 20.42 -0.73 1.02
CA GLU A 60 21.17 -0.61 -0.25
C GLU A 60 20.50 -1.30 -1.45
N ASN A 61 19.60 -2.25 -1.21
CA ASN A 61 18.86 -2.96 -2.27
C ASN A 61 17.68 -2.14 -2.80
N PHE A 62 17.31 -1.03 -2.13
CA PHE A 62 16.33 -0.12 -2.67
C PHE A 62 16.95 0.73 -3.79
N PRO A 63 16.22 0.98 -4.88
CA PRO A 63 16.70 1.88 -5.93
C PRO A 63 16.97 3.27 -5.35
N ALA A 64 17.97 3.95 -5.90
CA ALA A 64 18.20 5.35 -5.58
C ALA A 64 16.96 6.19 -5.91
N ALA A 65 16.76 7.27 -5.16
CA ALA A 65 15.71 8.23 -5.47
C ALA A 65 15.88 8.74 -6.92
N PRO A 66 14.79 8.89 -7.69
CA PRO A 66 14.86 9.45 -9.03
C PRO A 66 15.50 10.85 -8.99
N ALA A 67 16.47 11.10 -9.87
CA ALA A 67 17.19 12.37 -9.92
C ALA A 67 16.42 13.47 -10.68
N ASP A 68 15.39 13.08 -11.42
CA ASP A 68 14.63 13.89 -12.38
C ASP A 68 13.24 14.28 -11.86
N LEU A 69 13.06 14.35 -10.54
CA LEU A 69 11.82 14.83 -9.95
C LEU A 69 11.61 16.33 -10.26
N PRO A 70 10.36 16.76 -10.55
CA PRO A 70 10.06 18.15 -10.78
C PRO A 70 10.37 18.97 -9.53
N GLN A 71 11.01 20.12 -9.73
CA GLN A 71 11.27 21.07 -8.64
C GLN A 71 9.95 21.61 -8.09
N ALA A 72 9.91 21.96 -6.80
CA ALA A 72 8.70 22.47 -6.15
C ALA A 72 8.07 23.66 -6.90
N ALA A 73 8.89 24.56 -7.45
CA ALA A 73 8.42 25.68 -8.26
C ALA A 73 7.72 25.23 -9.56
N GLN A 74 8.17 24.14 -10.18
CA GLN A 74 7.53 23.58 -11.38
C GLN A 74 6.18 22.96 -11.04
N VAL A 75 6.07 22.29 -9.89
CA VAL A 75 4.80 21.75 -9.39
C VAL A 75 3.83 22.89 -9.11
N ALA A 76 4.26 23.94 -8.40
CA ALA A 76 3.44 25.11 -8.11
C ALA A 76 2.93 25.79 -9.39
N ALA A 77 3.79 25.98 -10.39
CA ALA A 77 3.39 26.55 -11.67
C ALA A 77 2.35 25.69 -12.41
N ARG A 78 2.49 24.36 -12.38
CA ARG A 78 1.50 23.43 -12.98
C ARG A 78 0.16 23.49 -12.26
N VAL A 79 0.16 23.56 -10.93
CA VAL A 79 -1.07 23.71 -10.12
C VAL A 79 -1.78 25.01 -10.45
N GLN A 80 -1.06 26.13 -10.47
CA GLN A 80 -1.63 27.43 -10.82
C GLN A 80 -2.23 27.45 -12.24
N ALA A 81 -1.55 26.80 -13.20
CA ALA A 81 -2.08 26.66 -14.56
C ALA A 81 -3.37 25.83 -14.60
N LEU A 82 -3.42 24.72 -13.84
CA LEU A 82 -4.60 23.87 -13.75
C LEU A 82 -5.78 24.61 -13.12
N GLU A 83 -5.56 25.34 -12.02
CA GLU A 83 -6.59 26.15 -11.37
C GLU A 83 -7.13 27.23 -12.31
N GLY A 84 -6.25 27.90 -13.07
CA GLY A 84 -6.66 28.86 -14.08
C GLY A 84 -7.50 28.26 -15.21
N GLN A 85 -7.14 27.06 -15.68
CA GLN A 85 -7.92 26.32 -16.68
C GLN A 85 -9.28 25.88 -16.11
N GLY A 86 -9.32 25.43 -14.85
CA GLY A 86 -10.56 25.10 -14.15
C GLY A 86 -11.52 26.29 -14.07
N GLY A 87 -11.02 27.47 -13.67
CA GLY A 87 -11.83 28.68 -13.64
C GLY A 87 -12.33 29.12 -15.02
N ALA A 88 -11.53 28.93 -16.08
CA ALA A 88 -11.97 29.19 -17.45
C ALA A 88 -13.08 28.23 -17.89
N LEU A 89 -12.91 26.94 -17.61
CA LEU A 89 -13.91 25.90 -17.89
C LEU A 89 -15.21 26.16 -17.13
N ASP A 90 -15.15 26.53 -15.85
CA ASP A 90 -16.33 26.90 -15.07
C ASP A 90 -17.08 28.08 -15.70
N GLY A 91 -16.35 29.09 -16.20
CA GLY A 91 -16.92 30.21 -16.93
C GLY A 91 -17.53 29.83 -18.29
N GLU A 92 -16.98 28.83 -18.97
CA GLU A 92 -17.57 28.25 -20.17
C GLU A 92 -18.85 27.48 -19.86
N VAL A 93 -18.81 26.58 -18.88
CA VAL A 93 -19.95 25.77 -18.43
C VAL A 93 -21.10 26.64 -17.92
N ALA A 94 -20.81 27.70 -17.18
CA ALA A 94 -21.81 28.63 -16.67
C ALA A 94 -22.55 29.40 -17.78
N ARG A 95 -21.96 29.50 -18.99
CA ARG A 95 -22.60 30.13 -20.16
C ARG A 95 -23.40 29.15 -21.01
N ILE A 96 -23.30 27.85 -20.74
CA ILE A 96 -24.10 26.84 -21.44
C ILE A 96 -25.54 26.97 -20.96
N ASP A 97 -26.44 27.26 -21.90
CA ASP A 97 -27.88 27.15 -21.64
C ASP A 97 -28.26 25.67 -21.69
N TRP A 98 -28.40 25.06 -20.52
CA TRP A 98 -28.77 23.66 -20.37
C TRP A 98 -30.27 23.51 -20.64
N THR A 99 -30.63 23.30 -21.89
CA THR A 99 -31.99 22.97 -22.29
C THR A 99 -32.12 21.47 -22.47
N LEU A 100 -33.03 20.86 -21.73
CA LEU A 100 -33.54 19.54 -22.07
C LEU A 100 -34.62 19.76 -23.14
N GLY A 101 -34.38 19.26 -24.36
CA GLY A 101 -35.37 19.27 -25.43
C GLY A 101 -36.54 18.32 -25.11
N ASP A 102 -37.09 17.67 -26.13
CA ASP A 102 -38.10 16.63 -25.93
C ASP A 102 -37.47 15.41 -25.23
N ALA A 103 -37.88 15.16 -23.98
CA ALA A 103 -37.29 14.11 -23.15
C ALA A 103 -37.55 12.72 -23.73
N GLU A 104 -38.71 12.55 -24.37
CA GLU A 104 -39.14 11.32 -25.03
C GLU A 104 -38.29 11.02 -26.27
N THR A 105 -38.01 12.03 -27.09
CA THR A 105 -37.06 11.93 -28.21
C THR A 105 -35.67 11.59 -27.72
N LEU A 106 -35.15 12.30 -26.71
CA LEU A 106 -33.82 12.01 -26.15
C LEU A 106 -33.74 10.58 -25.60
N ALA A 107 -34.78 10.12 -24.91
CA ALA A 107 -34.84 8.75 -24.39
C ALA A 107 -34.90 7.72 -25.53
N ALA A 108 -35.62 8.01 -26.61
CA ALA A 108 -35.65 7.15 -27.80
C ALA A 108 -34.29 7.06 -28.50
N GLU A 109 -33.63 8.19 -28.71
CA GLU A 109 -32.30 8.28 -29.30
C GLU A 109 -31.26 7.56 -28.43
N THR A 110 -31.30 7.77 -27.11
CA THR A 110 -30.41 7.09 -26.16
C THR A 110 -30.61 5.58 -26.21
N ARG A 111 -31.87 5.10 -26.20
CA ARG A 111 -32.17 3.67 -26.34
C ARG A 111 -31.66 3.10 -27.66
N ALA A 112 -31.82 3.84 -28.76
CA ALA A 112 -31.33 3.43 -30.07
C ALA A 112 -29.79 3.36 -30.11
N GLN A 113 -29.10 4.36 -29.55
CA GLN A 113 -27.64 4.39 -29.50
C GLN A 113 -27.06 3.28 -28.62
N VAL A 114 -27.63 3.07 -27.44
CA VAL A 114 -27.25 1.95 -26.54
C VAL A 114 -27.53 0.61 -27.21
N GLY A 115 -28.69 0.44 -27.84
CA GLY A 115 -29.05 -0.80 -28.55
C GLY A 115 -28.20 -1.08 -29.80
N ALA A 116 -27.59 -0.06 -30.39
CA ALA A 116 -26.66 -0.22 -31.52
C ALA A 116 -25.26 -0.70 -31.10
N VAL A 117 -24.92 -0.62 -29.81
CA VAL A 117 -23.67 -1.17 -29.30
C VAL A 117 -23.80 -2.69 -29.24
N PRO A 118 -23.01 -3.45 -30.02
CA PRO A 118 -23.06 -4.90 -29.97
C PRO A 118 -22.61 -5.38 -28.60
N VAL A 119 -23.55 -5.95 -27.84
CA VAL A 119 -23.24 -6.62 -26.58
C VAL A 119 -22.59 -7.97 -26.93
N SER A 120 -21.50 -8.31 -26.24
CA SER A 120 -20.94 -9.67 -26.35
C SER A 120 -22.04 -10.69 -26.06
N PRO A 121 -22.19 -11.77 -26.85
CA PRO A 121 -23.18 -12.81 -26.60
C PRO A 121 -23.13 -13.35 -25.15
N ASP A 122 -21.94 -13.37 -24.56
CA ASP A 122 -21.72 -13.84 -23.18
C ASP A 122 -22.27 -12.87 -22.11
N ALA A 123 -22.46 -11.61 -22.48
CA ALA A 123 -23.01 -10.55 -21.63
C ALA A 123 -24.49 -10.25 -21.94
N ALA A 124 -25.04 -10.84 -23.01
CA ALA A 124 -26.46 -10.71 -23.32
C ALA A 124 -27.27 -11.47 -22.27
N ARG A 125 -27.93 -10.72 -21.38
CA ARG A 125 -28.91 -11.25 -20.43
C ARG A 125 -30.23 -10.57 -20.66
N THR A 126 -31.30 -11.34 -20.63
CA THR A 126 -32.66 -10.83 -20.56
C THR A 126 -32.88 -10.12 -19.22
N GLU A 127 -33.84 -9.20 -19.19
CA GLU A 127 -34.25 -8.50 -17.96
C GLU A 127 -34.62 -9.50 -16.84
N ALA A 128 -35.36 -10.56 -17.20
CA ALA A 128 -35.72 -11.63 -16.27
C ALA A 128 -34.50 -12.36 -15.67
N GLU A 129 -33.42 -12.57 -16.45
CA GLU A 129 -32.18 -13.18 -15.95
C GLU A 129 -31.39 -12.24 -15.03
N ILE A 130 -31.43 -10.93 -15.29
CA ILE A 130 -30.84 -9.93 -14.40
C ILE A 130 -31.58 -9.88 -13.07
N ASP A 131 -32.92 -9.88 -13.11
CA ASP A 131 -33.76 -9.89 -11.92
C ASP A 131 -33.58 -11.17 -11.09
N ALA A 132 -33.52 -12.33 -11.74
CA ALA A 132 -33.23 -13.59 -11.09
C ALA A 132 -31.84 -13.60 -10.44
N PHE A 133 -30.82 -13.06 -11.11
CA PHE A 133 -29.48 -12.93 -10.56
C PHE A 133 -29.45 -11.98 -9.35
N ALA A 134 -30.11 -10.83 -9.46
CA ALA A 134 -30.25 -9.87 -8.35
C ALA A 134 -30.97 -10.50 -7.15
N GLN A 135 -32.01 -11.29 -7.39
CA GLN A 135 -32.70 -12.01 -6.32
C GLN A 135 -31.78 -13.04 -5.65
N SER A 136 -31.01 -13.80 -6.43
CA SER A 136 -30.04 -14.76 -5.88
C SER A 136 -28.99 -14.09 -4.98
N LEU A 137 -28.56 -12.87 -5.32
CA LEU A 137 -27.66 -12.08 -4.50
C LEU A 137 -28.29 -11.70 -3.15
N ARG A 138 -29.57 -11.28 -3.15
CA ARG A 138 -30.31 -10.94 -1.94
C ARG A 138 -30.51 -12.15 -1.04
N ASP A 139 -30.84 -13.31 -1.62
CA ASP A 139 -31.05 -14.54 -0.86
C ASP A 139 -29.77 -15.00 -0.16
N ARG A 140 -28.61 -14.89 -0.83
CA ARG A 140 -27.29 -15.17 -0.22
C ARG A 140 -26.88 -14.16 0.85
N ALA A 141 -27.34 -12.92 0.72
CA ALA A 141 -27.08 -11.88 1.72
C ALA A 141 -27.95 -12.04 2.98
N LYS A 142 -28.96 -12.91 2.97
CA LYS A 142 -29.78 -13.21 4.15
C LYS A 142 -28.92 -13.91 5.19
N ALA A 143 -28.82 -13.31 6.38
CA ALA A 143 -28.06 -13.88 7.49
C ALA A 143 -28.56 -15.31 7.81
N PRO A 144 -27.65 -16.25 8.14
CA PRO A 144 -28.03 -17.59 8.54
C PRO A 144 -28.91 -17.54 9.80
N PRO A 145 -29.84 -18.50 9.99
CA PRO A 145 -30.67 -18.54 11.17
C PRO A 145 -29.80 -18.63 12.44
N PRO A 146 -30.22 -17.99 13.55
CA PRO A 146 -29.50 -18.10 14.81
C PRO A 146 -29.37 -19.56 15.23
N ILE A 147 -28.16 -19.98 15.61
CA ILE A 147 -27.94 -21.29 16.22
C ILE A 147 -28.59 -21.27 17.61
N ASP A 148 -29.46 -22.23 17.91
CA ASP A 148 -30.01 -22.41 19.25
C ASP A 148 -28.86 -22.84 20.19
N ARG A 149 -28.55 -21.98 21.17
CA ARG A 149 -27.45 -22.20 22.13
C ARG A 149 -27.91 -22.86 23.42
N ARG A 150 -29.17 -23.33 23.48
CA ARG A 150 -29.67 -24.02 24.67
C ARG A 150 -28.88 -25.32 24.90
N PRO A 151 -28.37 -25.57 26.11
CA PRO A 151 -27.79 -26.85 26.47
C PRO A 151 -28.82 -27.95 26.24
N ILE A 152 -28.39 -29.06 25.65
CA ILE A 152 -29.18 -30.29 25.57
C ILE A 152 -29.13 -30.87 26.99
N GLU A 153 -30.28 -30.92 27.69
CA GLU A 153 -30.43 -31.61 28.97
C GLU A 153 -30.46 -33.13 28.79
#